data_AF-A0A7K8SAL3-F1
#
_entry.id   AF-A0A7K8SAL3-F1
#
_cell.length_a   1.000
_cell.length_b   1.000
_cell.length_c   1.000
_cell.angle_alpha   90.00
_cell.angle_beta   90.00
_cell.angle_gamma   90.00
#
_symmetry.space_group_name_H-M   'P 1'
#
loop_
_entity.id
_entity.type
_entity.pdbx_description
1 polymer ?
#
loop_
_entity_poly.entity_id
_entity_poly.type
_entity_poly.pdbx_seq_one_letter_code
_entity_poly.pdbx_strand_id
1 'polypeptide(L)'
;CPSVHQNMRYVAVKKNMPIYFMCYSQEPQVMQWYKTAEDREDLSVLDQNTARYHVERTNTSINLTLLKTSSEDNGIYVCDRKGLVQKEKLHSCGTELRVMGTSTIKQFQNRNTLKDAIIIIQSILLVIFISIPILLFLDKASDNKKSPEEDHTYEGLEVEQMATYEDITPFRDVKAKWTVGEHPGEE
;
A
#
# COMPACT_ATOMS: atom_id res chain seq x y z
N CYS A 1 16.07 -9.95 27.17
CA CYS A 1 16.59 -9.10 28.26
C CYS A 1 15.74 -9.28 29.51
N PRO A 2 16.15 -10.07 30.52
CA PRO A 2 15.35 -10.21 31.73
C PRO A 2 15.78 -9.28 32.87
N SER A 3 17.05 -8.85 32.94
CA SER A 3 17.60 -8.28 34.18
C SER A 3 17.61 -6.74 34.25
N VAL A 4 17.36 -6.05 33.13
CA VAL A 4 17.35 -4.58 33.05
C VAL A 4 16.07 -4.13 32.34
N HIS A 5 15.29 -3.27 33.02
CA HIS A 5 14.06 -2.70 32.47
C HIS A 5 14.26 -1.21 32.16
N GLN A 6 14.15 -0.86 30.88
CA GLN A 6 14.05 0.52 30.39
C GLN A 6 12.64 0.75 29.84
N ASN A 7 12.04 1.91 30.18
CA ASN A 7 10.59 2.08 30.08
C ASN A 7 10.05 2.73 28.79
N MET A 8 10.85 2.90 27.73
CA MET A 8 10.32 3.31 26.42
C MET A 8 11.32 3.00 25.31
N ARG A 9 10.85 2.57 24.14
CA ARG A 9 11.73 2.29 22.98
C ARG A 9 12.02 3.53 22.13
N TYR A 10 11.08 4.47 22.10
CA TYR A 10 11.17 5.68 21.30
C TYR A 10 10.54 6.85 22.06
N VAL A 11 11.24 7.98 22.12
CA VAL A 11 10.76 9.21 22.75
C VAL A 11 11.02 10.38 21.81
N ALA A 12 9.95 11.10 21.49
CA ALA A 12 10.02 12.36 20.77
C ALA A 12 9.83 13.52 21.75
N VAL A 13 10.78 14.45 21.78
CA VAL A 13 10.76 15.59 22.70
C VAL A 13 10.92 16.90 21.93
N LYS A 14 10.23 17.96 22.36
CA LYS A 14 10.43 19.30 21.79
C LYS A 14 11.79 19.85 22.25
N LYS A 15 12.50 20.55 21.36
CA LYS A 15 13.73 21.27 21.70
C LYS A 15 13.58 22.14 22.97
N ASN A 16 14.64 22.21 23.78
CA ASN A 16 14.74 22.91 25.06
C ASN A 16 13.85 22.36 26.18
N MET A 17 13.22 21.20 26.01
CA MET A 17 12.51 20.53 27.10
C MET A 17 13.44 19.57 27.84
N PRO A 18 13.29 19.42 29.16
CA PRO A 18 13.99 18.39 29.91
C PRO A 18 13.41 17.01 29.60
N ILE A 19 14.25 15.99 29.64
CA ILE A 19 13.86 14.58 29.53
C ILE A 19 14.58 13.74 30.56
N TYR A 20 13.92 12.69 31.02
CA TYR A 20 14.38 11.81 32.06
C TYR A 20 14.31 10.35 31.60
N PHE A 21 15.40 9.63 31.75
CA PHE A 21 15.53 8.22 31.46
C PHE A 21 15.78 7.44 32.75
N MET A 22 15.09 6.31 32.90
CA MET A 22 15.25 5.40 34.03
C MET A 22 15.70 4.04 33.55
N CYS A 23 16.67 3.48 34.25
CA CYS A 23 17.11 2.12 34.08
C CYS A 23 17.08 1.42 35.43
N TYR A 24 16.20 0.42 35.57
CA TYR A 24 16.11 -0.38 36.78
C TYR A 24 17.04 -1.58 36.70
N SER A 25 17.79 -1.82 37.78
CA SER A 25 18.74 -2.93 37.90
C SER A 25 18.88 -3.33 39.37
N GLN A 26 19.16 -4.62 39.61
CA GLN A 26 19.52 -5.12 40.94
C GLN A 26 20.91 -4.65 41.39
N GLU A 27 21.78 -4.30 40.44
CA GLU A 27 23.15 -3.84 40.69
C GLU A 27 23.38 -2.48 40.01
N PRO A 28 22.74 -1.37 40.43
CA PRO A 28 22.86 -0.08 39.76
C PRO A 28 24.28 0.52 39.81
N GLN A 29 25.12 0.06 40.74
CA GLN A 29 26.50 0.52 40.91
C GLN A 29 27.43 0.09 39.78
N VAL A 30 27.15 -1.05 39.14
CA VAL A 30 27.92 -1.56 38.00
C VAL A 30 27.32 -1.15 36.66
N MET A 31 26.24 -0.37 36.66
CA MET A 31 25.56 0.11 35.46
C MET A 31 26.06 1.49 35.02
N GLN A 32 25.92 1.76 33.71
CA GLN A 32 26.35 2.99 33.06
C GLN A 32 25.46 3.32 31.86
N TRP A 33 25.32 4.62 31.59
CA TRP A 33 24.61 5.12 30.42
C TRP A 33 25.57 5.30 29.23
N TYR A 34 25.08 4.91 28.07
CA TYR A 34 25.76 5.04 26.78
C TYR A 34 24.83 5.76 25.82
N LYS A 35 25.38 6.65 25.00
CA LYS A 35 24.69 7.26 23.86
C LYS A 35 25.38 6.80 22.59
N THR A 36 24.58 6.31 21.66
CA THR A 36 25.06 5.94 20.33
C THR A 36 24.59 6.98 19.31
N ALA A 37 25.49 7.42 18.45
CA ALA A 37 25.14 8.24 17.28
C ALA A 37 24.28 7.44 16.29
N GLU A 38 23.66 8.15 15.34
CA GLU A 38 22.71 7.59 14.38
C GLU A 38 23.36 6.52 13.46
N ASP A 39 24.68 6.58 13.24
CA ASP A 39 25.46 5.60 12.46
C ASP A 39 25.89 4.36 13.24
N ARG A 40 25.61 4.31 14.55
CA ARG A 40 25.98 3.21 15.47
C ARG A 40 27.48 2.94 15.65
N GLU A 41 28.37 3.74 15.08
CA GLU A 41 29.81 3.52 15.17
C GLU A 41 30.42 4.19 16.40
N ASP A 42 29.87 5.33 16.81
CA ASP A 42 30.37 6.10 17.96
C ASP A 42 29.52 5.91 19.22
N LEU A 43 30.10 5.19 20.18
CA LEU A 43 29.55 4.98 21.51
C LEU A 43 30.16 5.99 22.49
N SER A 44 29.33 6.91 22.98
CA SER A 44 29.70 7.92 23.97
C SER A 44 29.26 7.50 25.36
N VAL A 45 30.18 7.51 26.31
CA VAL A 45 29.90 7.19 27.71
C VAL A 45 29.34 8.41 28.44
N LEU A 46 28.20 8.25 29.12
CA LEU A 46 27.52 9.30 29.90
C LEU A 46 27.65 8.99 31.40
N ASP A 47 28.83 9.24 31.99
CA ASP A 47 29.07 8.91 33.41
C ASP A 47 29.25 10.14 34.31
N GLN A 48 29.60 11.29 33.72
CA GLN A 48 29.96 12.48 34.49
C GLN A 48 28.90 13.58 34.31
N ASN A 49 28.51 14.17 35.44
CA ASN A 49 27.59 15.30 35.43
C ASN A 49 28.22 16.48 34.67
N THR A 50 27.45 17.04 33.76
CA THR A 50 27.82 18.24 33.00
C THR A 50 26.69 19.25 33.08
N ALA A 51 26.91 20.45 32.55
CA ALA A 51 25.86 21.47 32.46
C ALA A 51 24.66 21.05 31.59
N ARG A 52 24.81 20.03 30.72
CA ARG A 52 23.73 19.56 29.83
C ARG A 52 22.94 18.38 30.39
N TYR A 53 23.59 17.50 31.17
CA TYR A 53 22.95 16.31 31.71
C TYR A 53 23.49 15.91 33.09
N HIS A 54 22.64 15.24 33.86
CA HIS A 54 22.92 14.74 35.20
C HIS A 54 22.62 13.24 35.27
N VAL A 55 23.51 12.47 35.91
CA VAL A 55 23.34 11.06 36.18
C VAL A 55 23.21 10.87 37.69
N GLU A 56 22.10 10.25 38.09
CA GLU A 56 21.80 9.96 39.49
C GLU A 56 21.68 8.46 39.69
N ARG A 57 22.26 7.94 40.78
CA ARG A 57 22.20 6.52 41.14
C ARG A 57 21.43 6.36 42.43
N THR A 58 20.44 5.49 42.40
CA THR A 58 19.68 5.06 43.58
C THR A 58 20.05 3.60 43.91
N ASN A 59 19.41 3.04 44.94
CA ASN A 59 19.60 1.64 45.31
C ASN A 59 19.03 0.65 44.28
N THR A 60 18.12 1.10 43.40
CA THR A 60 17.39 0.23 42.46
C THR A 60 17.46 0.70 41.01
N SER A 61 18.00 1.89 40.75
CA SER A 61 18.04 2.47 39.41
C SER A 61 19.24 3.36 39.17
N ILE A 62 19.59 3.49 37.88
CA ILE A 62 20.45 4.55 37.38
C ILE A 62 19.61 5.44 36.46
N ASN A 63 19.62 6.73 36.76
CA ASN A 63 18.77 7.72 36.14
C ASN A 63 19.62 8.71 35.35
N LEU A 64 19.13 9.12 34.18
CA LEU A 64 19.77 10.12 33.33
C LEU A 64 18.77 11.23 33.04
N THR A 65 19.15 12.46 33.38
CA THR A 65 18.36 13.67 33.14
C THR A 65 19.09 14.56 32.16
N LEU A 66 18.48 14.86 31.01
CA LEU A 66 18.95 15.91 30.11
C LEU A 66 18.14 17.18 30.40
N LEU A 67 18.83 18.28 30.70
CA LEU A 67 18.20 19.51 31.17
C LEU A 67 17.61 20.35 30.03
N LYS A 68 18.35 20.46 28.92
CA LYS A 68 17.96 21.24 27.73
C LYS A 68 18.31 20.46 26.47
N THR A 69 17.30 19.81 25.90
CA THR A 69 17.49 18.97 24.71
C THR A 69 17.71 19.79 23.44
N SER A 70 18.68 19.36 22.64
CA SER A 70 19.10 19.94 21.37
C SER A 70 19.13 18.88 20.28
N SER A 71 19.20 19.27 19.01
CA SER A 71 19.29 18.32 17.88
C SER A 71 20.52 17.41 17.97
N GLU A 72 21.58 17.84 18.64
CA GLU A 72 22.77 17.01 18.89
C GLU A 72 22.49 15.86 19.83
N ASP A 73 21.45 15.96 20.66
CA ASP A 73 21.11 14.94 21.67
C ASP A 73 20.32 13.78 21.06
N ASN A 74 19.99 13.84 19.77
CA ASN A 74 19.44 12.73 19.00
C ASN A 74 20.36 11.50 19.08
N GLY A 75 19.76 10.32 19.16
CA GLY A 75 20.49 9.05 19.19
C GLY A 75 19.81 8.00 20.05
N ILE A 76 20.51 6.89 20.26
CA ILE A 76 20.01 5.75 21.03
C ILE A 76 20.71 5.74 22.39
N TYR A 77 19.91 5.80 23.46
CA TYR A 77 20.37 5.77 24.84
C TYR A 77 20.22 4.36 25.40
N VAL A 78 21.33 3.81 25.88
CA VAL A 78 21.40 2.44 26.37
C VAL A 78 21.97 2.45 27.78
N CYS A 79 21.34 1.68 28.66
CA CYS A 79 21.86 1.40 29.99
C CYS A 79 22.39 -0.02 29.98
N ASP A 80 23.67 -0.17 30.34
CA ASP A 80 24.31 -1.48 30.39
C ASP A 80 25.40 -1.53 31.46
N ARG A 81 25.91 -2.73 31.73
CA ARG A 81 27.00 -2.95 32.67
C ARG A 81 28.30 -2.34 32.14
N LYS A 82 29.03 -1.67 33.05
CA LYS A 82 30.34 -1.07 32.78
C LYS A 82 31.28 -2.09 32.13
N GLY A 83 31.87 -1.72 30.99
CA GLY A 83 32.89 -2.51 30.31
C GLY A 83 32.39 -3.73 29.52
N LEU A 84 31.09 -4.05 29.52
CA LEU A 84 30.53 -5.12 28.69
C LEU A 84 30.15 -4.69 27.27
N VAL A 85 30.09 -3.37 27.01
CA VAL A 85 29.72 -2.87 25.68
C VAL A 85 30.90 -2.99 24.72
N GLN A 86 31.03 -4.15 24.09
CA GLN A 86 31.76 -4.30 22.83
C GLN A 86 30.86 -3.78 21.70
N LYS A 87 31.41 -2.99 20.75
CA LYS A 87 30.68 -2.38 19.62
C LYS A 87 29.78 -3.38 18.87
N GLU A 88 30.16 -4.65 18.83
CA GLU A 88 29.47 -5.74 18.13
C GLU A 88 28.32 -6.38 18.94
N LYS A 89 28.19 -6.05 20.23
CA LYS A 89 27.22 -6.65 21.15
C LYS A 89 26.42 -5.60 21.94
N LEU A 90 26.00 -4.53 21.29
CA LEU A 90 24.88 -3.72 21.81
C LEU A 90 23.56 -4.53 21.67
N HIS A 91 23.49 -5.69 22.34
CA HIS A 91 22.31 -6.56 22.44
C HIS A 91 21.20 -5.96 23.30
N SER A 92 21.40 -4.73 23.78
CA SER A 92 20.62 -4.12 24.83
C SER A 92 19.43 -3.34 24.26
N CYS A 93 18.28 -3.54 24.88
CA CYS A 93 17.11 -2.70 24.69
C CYS A 93 17.53 -1.25 24.99
N GLY A 94 17.42 -0.36 24.00
CA GLY A 94 17.71 1.06 24.14
C GLY A 94 16.46 1.91 23.90
N THR A 95 16.56 3.18 24.28
CA THR A 95 15.56 4.21 23.97
C THR A 95 16.10 5.14 22.90
N GLU A 96 15.43 5.21 21.74
CA GLU A 96 15.72 6.21 20.72
C GLU A 96 15.13 7.56 21.13
N LEU A 97 15.96 8.61 21.19
CA LEU A 97 15.55 9.98 21.42
C LEU A 97 15.55 10.77 20.11
N ARG A 98 14.41 11.39 19.80
CA ARG A 98 14.26 12.34 18.70
C ARG A 98 13.84 13.71 19.22
N VAL A 99 14.74 14.67 19.11
CA VAL A 99 14.48 16.08 19.42
C VAL A 99 13.84 16.73 18.19
N MET A 100 12.55 17.02 18.34
CA MET A 100 11.75 17.70 17.33
C MET A 100 12.11 19.19 17.33
N GLY A 101 12.41 19.71 16.15
CA GLY A 101 12.65 21.13 15.93
C GLY A 101 11.44 21.99 16.26
N THR A 102 11.60 23.31 16.19
CA THR A 102 10.52 24.30 16.37
C THR A 102 9.42 24.21 15.31
N SER A 103 9.60 23.36 14.29
CA SER A 103 8.58 22.89 13.36
C SER A 103 7.39 22.35 14.14
N THR A 104 6.45 23.26 14.37
CA THR A 104 5.26 23.08 15.17
C THR A 104 4.54 21.80 14.76
N ILE A 105 3.89 21.14 15.71
CA ILE A 105 2.95 20.03 15.49
C ILE A 105 2.01 20.29 14.29
N LYS A 106 1.71 21.57 14.01
CA LYS A 106 0.99 22.05 12.82
C LYS A 106 1.64 21.68 11.49
N GLN A 107 2.96 21.71 11.36
CA GLN A 107 3.68 21.35 10.13
C GLN A 107 3.68 19.83 9.88
N PHE A 108 3.68 19.03 10.96
CA PHE A 108 3.47 17.58 10.90
C PHE A 108 2.02 17.24 10.56
N GLN A 109 1.04 17.90 11.21
CA GLN A 109 -0.38 17.77 10.85
C GLN A 109 -0.62 18.15 9.39
N ASN A 110 0.00 19.22 8.88
CA ASN A 110 -0.21 19.66 7.51
C ASN A 110 0.37 18.70 6.45
N ARG A 111 1.46 17.98 6.79
CA ARG A 111 1.97 16.89 5.95
C ARG A 111 1.06 15.66 5.97
N ASN A 112 0.46 15.37 7.12
CA ASN A 112 -0.49 14.28 7.25
C ASN A 112 -1.78 14.58 6.49
N THR A 113 -2.34 15.79 6.60
CA THR A 113 -3.52 16.20 5.83
C THR A 113 -3.26 16.24 4.33
N LEU A 114 -2.06 16.64 3.89
CA LEU A 114 -1.69 16.59 2.47
C LEU A 114 -1.58 15.15 1.96
N LYS A 115 -0.97 14.25 2.75
CA LYS A 115 -0.94 12.82 2.41
C LYS A 115 -2.34 12.22 2.34
N ASP A 116 -3.19 12.51 3.33
CA ASP A 116 -4.56 12.02 3.38
C ASP A 116 -5.38 12.57 2.21
N ALA A 117 -5.20 13.85 1.85
CA ALA A 117 -5.85 14.45 0.69
C ALA A 117 -5.41 13.81 -0.64
N ILE A 118 -4.12 13.53 -0.81
CA ILE A 118 -3.61 12.83 -1.99
C ILE A 118 -4.21 11.42 -2.08
N ILE A 119 -4.26 10.68 -0.97
CA ILE A 119 -4.86 9.33 -0.92
C ILE A 119 -6.34 9.38 -1.30
N ILE A 120 -7.09 10.36 -0.79
CA ILE A 120 -8.51 10.54 -1.13
C ILE A 120 -8.67 10.85 -2.62
N ILE A 121 -7.93 11.82 -3.17
CA ILE A 121 -8.02 12.19 -4.59
C ILE A 121 -7.66 11.00 -5.49
N GLN A 122 -6.57 10.28 -5.18
CA GLN A 122 -6.15 9.11 -5.94
C GLN A 122 -7.22 8.01 -5.90
N SER A 123 -7.82 7.74 -4.74
CA SER A 123 -8.88 6.73 -4.62
C SER A 123 -10.12 7.08 -5.44
N ILE A 124 -10.56 8.34 -5.41
CA ILE A 124 -11.71 8.81 -6.21
C ILE A 124 -11.40 8.69 -7.70
N LEU A 125 -10.21 9.13 -8.12
CA LEU A 125 -9.78 9.10 -9.52
C LEU A 125 -9.72 7.66 -10.06
N LEU A 126 -9.22 6.71 -9.27
CA LEU A 126 -9.18 5.29 -9.63
C LEU A 126 -10.59 4.70 -9.81
N VAL A 127 -11.53 5.00 -8.91
CA VAL A 127 -12.91 4.53 -9.02
C VAL A 127 -13.57 5.06 -10.30
N ILE A 128 -13.33 6.33 -10.64
CA ILE A 128 -13.85 6.93 -11.88
C ILE A 128 -13.22 6.24 -13.11
N PHE A 129 -11.90 6.06 -13.13
CA PHE A 129 -11.20 5.41 -14.24
C PHE A 129 -11.53 3.93 -14.43
N ILE A 130 -11.97 3.22 -13.38
CA ILE A 130 -12.42 1.84 -13.51
C ILE A 130 -13.89 1.79 -13.93
N SER A 131 -14.73 2.65 -13.36
CA SER A 131 -16.18 2.63 -13.63
C SER A 131 -16.53 3.12 -15.04
N ILE A 132 -15.89 4.17 -15.56
CA ILE A 132 -16.20 4.71 -16.90
C ILE A 132 -15.97 3.66 -18.01
N PRO A 133 -14.82 2.98 -18.12
CA PRO A 133 -14.63 1.94 -19.12
C PRO A 133 -15.63 0.81 -18.96
N ILE A 134 -15.91 0.35 -17.73
CA ILE A 134 -16.89 -0.71 -17.49
C ILE A 134 -18.28 -0.29 -17.98
N LEU A 135 -18.72 0.93 -17.68
CA LEU A 135 -20.00 1.45 -18.17
C LEU A 135 -20.04 1.55 -19.69
N LEU A 136 -18.98 2.07 -20.32
CA LEU A 136 -18.89 2.13 -21.79
C LEU A 136 -18.87 0.74 -22.45
N PHE A 137 -18.20 -0.23 -21.84
CA PHE A 137 -18.21 -1.62 -22.31
C PHE A 137 -19.57 -2.30 -22.11
N LEU A 138 -20.27 -2.01 -21.01
CA LEU A 138 -21.62 -2.52 -20.76
C LEU A 138 -22.65 -1.92 -21.72
N ASP A 139 -22.56 -0.62 -22.01
CA ASP A 139 -23.47 0.07 -22.92
C ASP A 139 -23.31 -0.46 -24.36
N LYS A 140 -22.07 -0.73 -24.77
CA LYS A 140 -21.78 -1.41 -26.04
C LYS A 140 -22.27 -2.86 -26.07
N ALA A 141 -22.32 -3.55 -24.93
CA ALA A 141 -22.91 -4.89 -24.84
C ALA A 141 -24.45 -4.88 -24.86
N SER A 142 -25.11 -3.79 -24.45
CA SER A 142 -26.55 -3.59 -24.65
C SER A 142 -26.91 -3.14 -26.06
N ASP A 143 -26.06 -2.35 -26.73
CA ASP A 143 -26.28 -1.96 -28.14
C ASP A 143 -26.07 -3.14 -29.12
N ASN A 144 -25.15 -4.06 -28.79
CA ASN A 144 -25.02 -5.36 -29.47
C ASN A 144 -26.16 -6.36 -29.15
N LYS A 145 -27.15 -5.96 -28.33
CA LYS A 145 -28.43 -6.67 -28.18
C LYS A 145 -29.57 -5.97 -28.93
N LYS A 146 -29.27 -5.21 -30.00
CA LYS A 146 -30.24 -5.14 -31.10
C LYS A 146 -30.34 -6.56 -31.65
N SER A 147 -31.53 -7.14 -31.50
CA SER A 147 -31.90 -8.49 -31.94
C SER A 147 -31.16 -8.90 -33.22
N PRO A 148 -30.54 -10.09 -33.29
CA PRO A 148 -30.12 -10.62 -34.57
C PRO A 148 -31.40 -10.83 -35.39
N GLU A 149 -31.61 -9.93 -36.35
CA GLU A 149 -31.90 -10.29 -37.73
C GLU A 149 -32.99 -11.35 -37.90
N GLU A 150 -34.24 -10.92 -37.89
CA GLU A 150 -35.27 -11.59 -38.68
C GLU A 150 -35.31 -10.89 -40.05
N ASP A 151 -34.19 -10.98 -40.80
CA ASP A 151 -34.24 -10.77 -42.25
C ASP A 151 -35.05 -11.93 -42.82
N HIS A 152 -36.36 -11.70 -42.95
CA HIS A 152 -37.26 -12.58 -43.66
C HIS A 152 -36.77 -12.71 -45.10
N THR A 153 -35.94 -13.72 -45.36
CA THR A 153 -35.40 -14.07 -46.69
C THR A 153 -36.48 -14.73 -47.56
N TYR A 154 -37.69 -14.19 -47.58
CA TYR A 154 -38.73 -14.61 -48.51
C TYR A 154 -39.71 -13.46 -48.80
N GLU A 155 -39.19 -12.33 -49.26
CA GLU A 155 -39.97 -11.47 -50.13
C GLU A 155 -39.68 -11.84 -51.58
N GLY A 156 -40.66 -12.45 -52.24
CA GLY A 156 -40.62 -12.63 -53.68
C GLY A 156 -41.07 -13.99 -54.18
N LEU A 157 -42.37 -14.27 -54.09
CA LEU A 157 -43.02 -14.93 -55.22
C LEU A 157 -44.39 -14.31 -55.39
N GLU A 158 -44.48 -13.35 -56.32
CA GLU A 158 -45.76 -12.93 -56.89
C GLU A 158 -46.35 -14.16 -57.58
N VAL A 159 -47.27 -14.84 -56.91
CA VAL A 159 -48.12 -15.83 -57.56
C VAL A 159 -49.11 -15.06 -58.42
N GLU A 160 -48.74 -14.84 -59.69
CA GLU A 160 -49.72 -14.58 -60.75
C GLU A 160 -50.85 -15.61 -60.63
N GLN A 161 -52.09 -15.13 -60.69
CA GLN A 161 -53.32 -15.91 -60.56
C GLN A 161 -53.19 -17.31 -61.16
N MET A 162 -53.10 -18.31 -60.28
CA MET A 162 -53.13 -19.71 -60.71
C MET A 162 -54.57 -19.99 -61.17
N ALA A 163 -54.73 -20.33 -62.45
CA ALA A 163 -56.01 -20.74 -63.01
C ALA A 163 -56.58 -21.92 -62.22
N THR A 164 -57.83 -21.80 -61.78
CA THR A 164 -58.59 -22.84 -61.09
C THR A 164 -58.64 -24.11 -61.94
N TYR A 165 -58.62 -25.27 -61.27
CA TYR A 165 -58.49 -26.63 -61.80
C TYR A 165 -59.69 -27.12 -62.64
N GLU A 166 -60.16 -26.35 -63.62
CA GLU A 166 -61.17 -26.79 -64.60
C GLU A 166 -60.83 -26.44 -66.07
N ASP A 167 -59.74 -25.70 -66.34
CA ASP A 167 -59.42 -25.22 -67.71
C ASP A 167 -58.13 -25.79 -68.34
N ILE A 168 -57.63 -26.93 -67.86
CA ILE A 168 -56.49 -27.60 -68.52
C ILE A 168 -57.03 -28.39 -69.73
N THR A 169 -56.94 -27.78 -70.92
CA THR A 169 -57.06 -28.52 -72.18
C THR A 169 -55.84 -29.45 -72.35
N PRO A 170 -56.01 -30.67 -72.88
CA PRO A 170 -54.89 -31.60 -73.00
C PRO A 170 -53.89 -31.06 -74.04
N PHE A 171 -52.69 -30.75 -73.55
CA PHE A 171 -51.56 -30.29 -74.35
C PHE A 171 -51.24 -31.29 -75.47
N ARG A 172 -51.29 -30.81 -76.71
CA ARG A 172 -50.69 -31.49 -77.86
C ARG A 172 -49.17 -31.50 -77.70
N ASP A 173 -48.59 -32.66 -78.01
CA ASP A 173 -47.17 -32.94 -78.15
C ASP A 173 -46.36 -31.76 -78.70
N VAL A 174 -45.55 -31.13 -77.84
CA VAL A 174 -44.35 -30.41 -78.27
C VAL A 174 -43.17 -30.91 -77.47
N LYS A 175 -42.52 -31.88 -78.09
CA LYS A 175 -41.23 -32.48 -77.76
C LYS A 175 -40.12 -31.43 -77.77
N ALA A 176 -39.52 -31.16 -76.61
CA ALA A 176 -38.17 -30.61 -76.47
C ALA A 176 -37.61 -31.18 -75.15
N LYS A 177 -36.70 -32.18 -75.12
CA LYS A 177 -35.31 -32.19 -75.63
C LYS A 177 -34.61 -30.94 -75.09
N TRP A 178 -33.72 -31.00 -74.10
CA TRP A 178 -32.37 -31.55 -74.18
C TRP A 178 -31.87 -31.98 -72.78
N THR A 179 -31.68 -33.29 -72.57
CA THR A 179 -30.38 -33.96 -72.34
C THR A 179 -29.71 -33.69 -70.98
N VAL A 180 -30.13 -34.52 -70.03
CA VAL A 180 -29.28 -35.13 -68.99
C VAL A 180 -27.94 -35.54 -69.60
N GLY A 181 -26.84 -35.09 -69.01
CA GLY A 181 -25.49 -35.60 -69.22
C GLY A 181 -24.88 -35.88 -67.85
N GLU A 182 -25.10 -37.09 -67.33
CA GLU A 182 -24.39 -37.63 -66.18
C GLU A 182 -23.08 -38.31 -66.59
N HIS A 183 -22.12 -38.27 -65.66
CA HIS A 183 -21.02 -39.22 -65.42
C HIS A 183 -19.67 -39.01 -66.16
N PRO A 184 -18.51 -39.33 -65.53
CA PRO A 184 -18.28 -40.59 -64.80
C PRO A 184 -17.39 -40.62 -63.54
N GLY A 185 -17.54 -41.73 -62.79
CA GLY A 185 -16.53 -42.41 -61.96
C GLY A 185 -16.89 -42.47 -60.46
N GLU A 186 -16.81 -43.59 -59.73
CA GLU A 186 -16.54 -45.03 -59.97
C GLU A 186 -16.83 -45.68 -58.59
N GLU A 187 -17.58 -46.77 -58.50
CA GLU A 187 -17.13 -48.13 -58.09
C GLU A 187 -18.35 -49.07 -58.04
#